data_AF-A0A9D4LSE0-F1
#
_entry.id   AF-A0A9D4LSE0-F1
#
_cell.length_a   1.000
_cell.length_b   1.000
_cell.length_c   1.000
_cell.angle_alpha   90.00
_cell.angle_beta   90.00
_cell.angle_gamma   90.00
#
_symmetry.space_group_name_H-M   'P 1'
#
loop_
_entity.id
_entity.type
_entity.pdbx_description
1 polymer ?
#
loop_
_entity_poly.entity_id
_entity_poly.type
_entity_poly.pdbx_seq_one_letter_code
_entity_poly.pdbx_strand_id
1 'polypeptide(L)'
;MVSKKTGISMTELRRHQDKVIEFRKRSRMKAERDQLKAHVVEFIEQDNESVMMPGKADAKLYEGEKRQIRILTDYMSNIHQRFQAETQKKISLALFCKLRPA
;
A
#
# COMPACT_ATOMS: atom_id res chain seq x y z
N MET A 1 -30.36 -15.38 -27.02
CA MET A 1 -31.75 -15.54 -26.49
C MET A 1 -31.98 -14.93 -25.09
N VAL A 2 -30.98 -14.29 -24.46
CA VAL A 2 -31.15 -13.69 -23.10
C VAL A 2 -31.93 -12.37 -23.14
N SER A 3 -31.62 -11.48 -24.08
CA SER A 3 -32.23 -10.14 -24.21
C SER A 3 -33.77 -10.15 -24.38
N LYS A 4 -34.33 -11.12 -25.13
CA LYS A 4 -35.79 -11.25 -25.31
C LYS A 4 -36.55 -11.73 -24.07
N LYS A 5 -35.87 -12.37 -23.10
CA LYS A 5 -36.48 -12.86 -21.84
C LYS A 5 -36.41 -11.86 -20.69
N THR A 6 -35.41 -10.98 -20.70
CA THR A 6 -35.17 -10.02 -19.60
C THR A 6 -35.50 -8.58 -19.96
N GLY A 7 -35.78 -8.27 -21.23
CA GLY A 7 -36.05 -6.90 -21.69
C GLY A 7 -34.80 -5.99 -21.72
N ILE A 8 -33.62 -6.54 -21.43
CA ILE A 8 -32.36 -5.80 -21.35
C ILE A 8 -31.63 -5.86 -22.69
N SER A 9 -31.13 -4.73 -23.17
CA SER A 9 -30.34 -4.63 -24.39
C SER A 9 -28.98 -5.34 -24.24
N MET A 10 -28.50 -5.97 -25.31
CA MET A 10 -27.15 -6.57 -25.34
C MET A 10 -26.04 -5.55 -25.04
N THR A 11 -26.25 -4.28 -25.38
CA THR A 11 -25.30 -3.19 -25.09
C THR A 11 -25.26 -2.89 -23.60
N GLU A 12 -26.39 -2.92 -22.92
CA GLU A 12 -26.49 -2.70 -21.48
C GLU A 12 -25.83 -3.83 -20.70
N LEU A 13 -26.05 -5.08 -21.13
CA LEU A 13 -25.38 -6.26 -20.58
C LEU A 13 -23.85 -6.15 -20.67
N ARG A 14 -23.31 -5.73 -21.83
CA ARG A 14 -21.86 -5.51 -22.01
C ARG A 14 -21.33 -4.41 -21.10
N ARG A 15 -22.01 -3.26 -21.04
CA ARG A 15 -21.62 -2.15 -20.14
C ARG A 15 -21.56 -2.58 -18.67
N HIS A 16 -22.52 -3.40 -18.22
CA HIS A 16 -22.50 -3.93 -16.86
C HIS A 16 -21.31 -4.89 -16.64
N GLN A 17 -21.00 -5.76 -17.61
CA GLN A 17 -19.82 -6.63 -17.54
C GLN A 17 -18.52 -5.81 -17.46
N ASP A 18 -18.37 -4.78 -18.29
CA ASP A 18 -17.20 -3.90 -18.30
C ASP A 18 -17.03 -3.21 -16.94
N LYS A 19 -18.12 -2.68 -16.36
CA LYS A 19 -18.10 -2.09 -15.01
C LYS A 19 -17.67 -3.09 -13.93
N VAL A 20 -18.14 -4.33 -14.00
CA VAL A 20 -17.74 -5.39 -13.05
C VAL A 20 -16.26 -5.75 -13.20
N ILE A 21 -15.77 -5.86 -14.43
CA ILE A 21 -14.34 -6.10 -14.72
C ILE A 21 -13.48 -4.95 -14.17
N GLU A 22 -13.89 -3.71 -14.41
CA GLU A 22 -13.19 -2.53 -13.92
C GLU A 22 -13.15 -2.48 -12.39
N PHE A 23 -14.28 -2.74 -11.73
CA PHE A 23 -14.35 -2.84 -10.28
C PHE A 23 -13.38 -3.90 -9.74
N ARG A 24 -13.38 -5.10 -10.32
CA ARG A 24 -12.46 -6.18 -9.92
C ARG A 24 -11.00 -5.77 -10.11
N LYS A 25 -10.66 -5.11 -11.22
CA LYS A 25 -9.32 -4.60 -11.48
C LYS A 25 -8.89 -3.59 -10.41
N ARG A 26 -9.76 -2.63 -10.07
CA ARG A 26 -9.51 -1.63 -9.02
C ARG A 26 -9.30 -2.28 -7.65
N SER A 27 -10.14 -3.25 -7.29
CA SER A 27 -10.02 -4.00 -6.03
C SER A 27 -8.72 -4.78 -5.96
N ARG A 28 -8.30 -5.43 -7.05
CA ARG A 28 -7.01 -6.14 -7.11
C ARG A 28 -5.81 -5.20 -6.93
N MET A 29 -5.78 -4.09 -7.68
CA MET A 29 -4.71 -3.10 -7.58
C MET A 29 -4.63 -2.49 -6.16
N LYS A 30 -5.78 -2.29 -5.50
CA LYS A 30 -5.82 -1.85 -4.11
C LYS A 30 -5.16 -2.88 -3.19
N ALA A 31 -5.55 -4.16 -3.31
CA ALA A 31 -4.98 -5.23 -2.50
C ALA A 31 -3.47 -5.37 -2.68
N GLU A 32 -2.97 -5.33 -3.92
CA GLU A 32 -1.53 -5.36 -4.23
C GLU A 32 -0.79 -4.17 -3.59
N ARG A 33 -1.39 -2.97 -3.64
CA ARG A 33 -0.82 -1.78 -3.00
C ARG A 33 -0.81 -1.88 -1.48
N ASP A 34 -1.87 -2.42 -0.89
CA ASP A 34 -1.98 -2.56 0.56
C ASP A 34 -0.97 -3.60 1.08
N GLN A 35 -0.76 -4.69 0.35
CA GLN A 35 0.34 -5.65 0.60
C GLN A 35 1.71 -5.00 0.48
N LEU A 36 1.93 -4.22 -0.57
CA LEU A 36 3.19 -3.48 -0.74
C LEU A 36 3.43 -2.49 0.40
N LYS A 37 2.38 -1.78 0.85
CA LYS A 37 2.43 -0.89 2.01
C LYS A 37 2.89 -1.65 3.26
N ALA A 38 2.29 -2.81 3.53
CA ALA A 38 2.64 -3.63 4.68
C ALA A 38 4.12 -4.02 4.67
N HIS A 39 4.65 -4.45 3.53
CA HIS A 39 6.07 -4.79 3.39
C HIS A 39 7.00 -3.59 3.61
N VAL A 40 6.61 -2.40 3.13
CA VAL A 40 7.39 -1.17 3.34
C VAL A 40 7.39 -0.77 4.81
N VAL A 41 6.24 -0.86 5.48
CA VAL A 41 6.11 -0.58 6.92
C VAL A 41 6.97 -1.53 7.72
N GLU A 42 6.82 -2.84 7.48
CA GLU A 42 7.58 -3.88 8.18
C GLU A 42 9.09 -3.67 8.02
N PHE A 43 9.56 -3.41 6.80
CA PHE A 43 10.98 -3.16 6.54
C PHE A 43 11.51 -1.93 7.29
N ILE A 44 10.78 -0.82 7.28
CA ILE A 44 11.23 0.42 7.94
C ILE A 44 11.19 0.28 9.47
N GLU A 45 10.24 -0.47 10.01
CA GLU A 45 10.11 -0.72 11.45
C GLU A 45 11.13 -1.77 11.96
N GLN A 46 11.97 -2.34 11.11
CA GLN A 46 13.12 -3.11 11.57
C GLN A 46 14.13 -2.19 12.28
N ASP A 47 14.71 -2.68 13.37
CA ASP A 47 15.63 -1.91 14.21
C ASP A 47 16.92 -1.47 13.48
N ASN A 48 17.24 -2.14 12.36
CA ASN A 48 18.35 -1.78 11.48
C ASN A 48 18.07 -0.48 10.70
N GLU A 49 16.80 -0.24 10.35
CA GLU A 49 16.38 0.85 9.47
C GLU A 49 15.77 2.03 10.24
N SER A 50 15.27 1.77 11.45
CA SER A 50 14.82 2.82 12.36
C SER A 50 15.02 2.47 13.82
N VAL A 51 15.38 3.47 14.62
CA VAL A 51 15.55 3.34 16.07
C VAL A 51 14.36 3.98 16.78
N MET A 52 13.82 3.26 17.75
CA MET A 52 12.75 3.75 18.61
C MET A 52 13.27 4.81 19.58
N MET A 53 12.57 5.94 19.67
CA MET A 53 12.91 6.98 20.64
C MET A 53 12.64 6.51 22.06
N PRO A 54 13.49 6.84 23.05
CA PRO A 54 13.37 6.32 24.41
C PRO A 54 12.35 7.08 25.28
N GLY A 55 11.94 8.29 24.91
CA GLY A 55 11.13 9.14 25.77
C GLY A 55 9.65 8.77 25.78
N LYS A 56 9.01 8.78 26.96
CA LYS A 56 7.55 8.56 27.10
C LYS A 56 6.69 9.59 26.34
N ALA A 57 7.24 10.78 26.13
CA ALA A 57 6.63 11.85 25.35
C ALA A 57 6.83 11.68 23.83
N ASP A 58 7.78 10.83 23.42
CA ASP A 58 8.12 10.59 22.01
C ASP A 58 7.16 9.57 21.41
N ALA A 59 5.86 9.79 21.59
CA ALA A 59 4.82 8.92 21.08
C ALA A 59 3.73 9.76 20.42
N LYS A 60 3.26 9.31 19.26
CA LYS A 60 2.24 9.98 18.46
C LYS A 60 0.99 9.11 18.33
N LEU A 61 -0.17 9.75 18.21
CA LEU A 61 -1.42 9.07 17.89
C LEU A 61 -1.46 8.79 16.38
N TYR A 62 -1.54 7.53 15.99
CA TYR A 62 -1.65 7.08 14.60
C TYR A 62 -2.79 6.06 14.50
N GLU A 63 -3.79 6.34 13.64
CA GLU A 63 -4.97 5.48 13.44
C GLU A 63 -5.71 5.09 14.74
N GLY A 64 -5.71 5.98 15.74
CA GLY A 64 -6.36 5.74 17.04
C GLY A 64 -5.48 5.02 18.06
N GLU A 65 -4.27 4.62 17.69
CA GLU A 65 -3.31 3.96 18.56
C GLU A 65 -2.13 4.88 18.90
N LYS A 66 -1.69 4.85 20.15
CA LYS A 66 -0.49 5.58 20.56
C LYS A 66 0.74 4.76 20.19
N ARG A 67 1.54 5.25 19.23
CA ARG A 67 2.75 4.58 18.73
C ARG A 67 3.99 5.39 19.07
N GLN A 68 5.05 4.70 19.49
CA GLN A 68 6.33 5.32 19.78
C GLN A 68 6.96 5.85 18.48
N ILE A 69 7.55 7.04 18.52
CA ILE A 69 8.23 7.66 17.39
C ILE A 69 9.51 6.88 17.13
N ARG A 70 9.77 6.62 15.85
CA ARG A 70 11.00 6.02 15.34
C ARG A 70 11.75 7.04 14.49
N ILE A 71 13.07 7.07 14.61
CA ILE A 71 13.96 7.87 13.79
C ILE A 71 14.69 6.93 12.83
N LEU A 72 14.80 7.35 11.57
CA LEU A 72 15.50 6.58 10.55
C LEU A 72 17.01 6.56 10.84
N THR A 73 17.64 5.42 10.63
CA THR A 73 19.10 5.28 10.79
C THR A 73 19.89 5.92 9.65
N ASP A 74 19.23 6.15 8.50
CA ASP A 74 19.87 6.62 7.27
C ASP A 74 18.91 7.45 6.41
N TYR A 75 19.43 8.02 5.33
CA TYR A 75 18.63 8.70 4.32
C TYR A 75 17.68 7.74 3.62
N MET A 76 16.48 8.24 3.31
CA MET A 76 15.41 7.45 2.70
C MET A 76 15.79 6.84 1.34
N SER A 77 16.68 7.49 0.59
CA SER A 77 17.26 6.92 -0.65
C SER A 77 18.07 5.65 -0.40
N ASN A 78 18.83 5.60 0.69
CA ASN A 78 19.70 4.48 1.03
C ASN A 78 18.84 3.31 1.55
N ILE A 79 17.89 3.62 2.42
CA ILE A 79 16.88 2.66 2.91
C ILE A 79 16.10 2.06 1.73
N HIS A 80 15.70 2.89 0.76
CA HIS A 80 15.02 2.43 -0.46
C HIS A 80 15.88 1.49 -1.31
N GLN A 81 17.18 1.78 -1.47
CA GLN A 81 18.11 0.89 -2.16
C GLN A 81 18.25 -0.46 -1.44
N ARG A 82 18.37 -0.46 -0.11
CA ARG A 82 18.40 -1.69 0.70
C ARG A 82 17.10 -2.49 0.56
N PHE A 83 15.95 -1.82 0.63
CA PHE A 83 14.64 -2.44 0.42
C PHE A 83 14.55 -3.14 -0.94
N GLN A 84 15.01 -2.48 -2.01
CA GLN A 84 15.01 -3.07 -3.35
C GLN A 84 15.94 -4.28 -3.45
N ALA A 85 17.11 -4.23 -2.79
CA ALA A 85 18.08 -5.32 -2.79
C ALA A 85 17.55 -6.56 -2.03
N GLU A 86 16.90 -6.36 -0.87
CA GLU A 86 16.40 -7.45 -0.04
C GLU A 86 15.10 -8.05 -0.60
N THR A 87 14.15 -7.21 -0.98
CA THR A 87 12.81 -7.68 -1.39
C THR A 87 12.68 -7.96 -2.88
N GLN A 88 13.64 -7.51 -3.70
CA GLN A 88 13.58 -7.55 -5.18
C GLN A 88 12.34 -6.85 -5.77
N LYS A 89 11.63 -6.03 -4.98
CA LYS A 89 10.45 -5.27 -5.42
C LYS A 89 10.87 -3.96 -6.08
N LYS A 90 10.51 -3.80 -7.35
CA LYS A 90 10.81 -2.59 -8.11
C LYS A 90 9.73 -1.52 -7.89
N ILE A 91 9.96 -0.66 -6.91
CA ILE A 91 9.14 0.53 -6.64
C ILE A 91 9.99 1.79 -6.74
N SER A 92 9.40 2.90 -7.18
CA SER A 92 10.11 4.19 -7.20
C SER A 92 10.29 4.72 -5.78
N LEU A 93 11.32 5.54 -5.57
CA LEU A 93 11.55 6.22 -4.29
C LEU A 93 10.32 7.05 -3.87
N ALA A 94 9.70 7.75 -4.80
CA ALA A 94 8.49 8.54 -4.52
C ALA A 94 7.32 7.68 -4.03
N LEU A 95 7.13 6.48 -4.61
CA LEU A 95 6.11 5.54 -4.14
C LEU A 95 6.47 4.98 -2.77
N PHE A 96 7.74 4.61 -2.56
CA PHE A 96 8.24 4.13 -1.27
C PHE A 96 7.97 5.14 -0.15
N CYS A 97 8.32 6.41 -0.36
CA CYS A 97 8.06 7.49 0.60
C CYS A 97 6.57 7.70 0.89
N LYS A 98 5.68 7.51 -0.11
CA LYS A 98 4.22 7.61 0.09
C LYS A 98 3.64 6.44 0.88
N LEU A 99 4.26 5.26 0.80
CA LEU A 99 3.83 4.06 1.50
C LEU A 99 4.38 3.97 2.93
N ARG A 100 5.40 4.78 3.26
CA ARG A 100 5.98 4.89 4.59
C ARG A 100 4.89 5.21 5.64
N PRO A 101 4.95 4.60 6.85
CA PRO A 101 4.12 5.05 7.95
C PRO A 101 4.45 6.52 8.29
N ALA A 102 3.42 7.34 8.46
CA ALA A 102 3.55 8.73 8.89
C ALA A 102 4.12 8.79 10.30
#